data_AF-A0A1F9NJJ9-F1
#
_entry.id   AF-A0A1F9NJJ9-F1
#
_cell.length_a   1.000
_cell.length_b   1.000
_cell.length_c   1.000
_cell.angle_alpha   90.00
_cell.angle_beta   90.00
_cell.angle_gamma   90.00
#
_symmetry.space_group_name_H-M   'P 1'
#
loop_
_entity.id
_entity.type
_entity.pdbx_description
1 polymer ?
#
loop_
_entity_poly.entity_id
_entity_poly.type
_entity_poly.pdbx_seq_one_letter_code
_entity_poly.pdbx_strand_id
1 'polypeptide(L)'
;MGGHGFILLHHLGCGLLVVVFVHFYSLYQLVNQKLGGSFLAISPFVLPVLLLAALFSLRYRVAGNLSSIRRLPVILGLCCCLGALAVPDPEIAVKRIHVMEYLLLSLYVRYALSFRIGGKHLLVFSCMLSCLYGVHDELLQGIHPARTYGLRDMLVNGVAAVGGGLVWHGLNLFCRRTDDRETGFAGWPWSQILYLLGLAAAVPAMAVPLIVHRHDVLPAWSFLPLAAAMVVWVCYFAGDRSTLRHGVVPVSVVAFLFLLYPLAVNGLQIAFY
;
A
#
# COMPACT_ATOMS: atom_id res chain seq x y z
N MET A 1 -3.55 6.03 24.85
CA MET A 1 -4.03 4.64 24.64
C MET A 1 -5.31 4.73 23.84
N GLY A 2 -5.30 4.35 22.56
CA GLY A 2 -6.52 4.32 21.74
C GLY A 2 -7.26 3.00 21.93
N GLY A 3 -8.58 3.05 22.16
CA GLY A 3 -9.41 1.84 22.23
C GLY A 3 -9.40 1.05 20.92
N HIS A 4 -9.86 -0.21 20.95
CA HIS A 4 -9.92 -1.06 19.75
C HIS A 4 -10.66 -0.40 18.57
N GLY A 5 -11.74 0.35 18.85
CA GLY A 5 -12.47 1.10 17.82
C GLY A 5 -11.66 2.21 17.15
N PHE A 6 -10.75 2.85 17.86
CA PHE A 6 -9.89 3.90 17.30
C PHE A 6 -8.88 3.33 16.29
N ILE A 7 -8.31 2.15 16.58
CA ILE A 7 -7.40 1.47 15.66
C ILE A 7 -8.15 1.01 14.40
N LEU A 8 -9.36 0.47 14.57
CA LEU A 8 -10.21 0.09 13.45
C LEU A 8 -10.51 1.29 12.54
N LEU A 9 -10.82 2.46 13.10
CA LEU A 9 -11.08 3.68 12.34
C LEU A 9 -9.87 4.09 11.48
N HIS A 10 -8.64 3.92 11.97
CA HIS A 10 -7.45 4.19 11.16
C HIS A 10 -7.27 3.22 10.00
N HIS A 11 -7.55 1.93 10.20
CA HIS A 11 -7.54 0.96 9.11
C HIS A 11 -8.60 1.26 8.06
N LEU A 12 -9.82 1.60 8.48
CA LEU A 12 -10.89 2.06 7.58
C LEU A 12 -10.47 3.33 6.82
N GLY A 13 -9.82 4.27 7.51
CA GLY A 13 -9.27 5.47 6.88
C GLY A 13 -8.23 5.16 5.81
N CYS A 14 -7.42 4.11 5.95
CA CYS A 14 -6.46 3.70 4.91
C CYS A 14 -7.20 3.22 3.65
N GLY A 15 -8.24 2.40 3.80
CA GLY A 15 -9.07 1.97 2.68
C GLY A 15 -9.82 3.14 2.03
N LEU A 16 -10.37 4.05 2.83
CA LEU A 16 -11.04 5.25 2.33
C LEU A 16 -10.09 6.15 1.53
N LEU A 17 -8.83 6.26 1.94
CA LEU A 17 -7.83 7.04 1.21
C LEU A 17 -7.61 6.51 -0.21
N VAL A 18 -7.66 5.18 -0.40
CA VAL A 18 -7.59 4.56 -1.73
C VAL A 18 -8.81 4.94 -2.58
N VAL A 19 -10.01 4.91 -2.00
CA VAL A 19 -11.24 5.36 -2.70
C VAL A 19 -11.10 6.82 -3.12
N VAL A 20 -10.54 7.67 -2.26
CA VAL A 20 -10.26 9.08 -2.58
C VAL A 20 -9.28 9.21 -3.75
N PHE A 21 -8.21 8.41 -3.80
CA PHE A 21 -7.24 8.43 -4.90
C PHE A 21 -7.88 8.06 -6.25
N VAL A 22 -8.74 7.04 -6.30
CA VAL A 22 -9.47 6.68 -7.53
C VAL A 22 -10.27 7.87 -8.07
N HIS A 23 -10.91 8.63 -7.16
CA HIS A 23 -11.71 9.82 -7.52
C HIS A 23 -10.86 11.07 -7.80
N PHE A 24 -9.57 11.07 -7.47
CA PHE A 24 -8.68 12.18 -7.83
C PHE A 24 -8.55 12.33 -9.35
N TYR A 25 -8.93 11.34 -10.16
CA TYR A 25 -8.97 11.51 -11.60
C TYR A 25 -9.86 12.68 -12.05
N SER A 26 -11.07 12.77 -11.52
CA SER A 26 -12.02 13.82 -11.90
C SER A 26 -11.51 15.19 -11.46
N LEU A 27 -10.92 15.26 -10.27
CA LEU A 27 -10.25 16.47 -9.79
C LEU A 27 -9.07 16.83 -10.69
N TYR A 28 -8.29 15.84 -11.12
CA TYR A 28 -7.15 16.01 -11.99
C TYR A 28 -7.57 16.56 -13.37
N GLN A 29 -8.65 16.03 -13.95
CA GLN A 29 -9.23 16.56 -15.18
C GLN A 29 -9.66 18.02 -15.02
N LEU A 30 -10.32 18.36 -13.91
CA LEU A 30 -10.71 19.73 -13.61
C LEU A 30 -9.49 20.67 -13.47
N VAL A 31 -8.43 20.20 -12.80
CA VAL A 31 -7.17 20.94 -12.67
C VAL A 31 -6.49 21.12 -14.02
N ASN A 32 -6.49 20.09 -14.89
CA ASN A 32 -5.97 20.19 -16.25
C ASN A 32 -6.65 21.32 -17.03
N GLN A 33 -7.99 21.36 -16.97
CA GLN A 33 -8.79 22.36 -17.67
C GLN A 33 -8.47 23.79 -17.19
N LYS A 34 -8.16 23.97 -15.90
CA LYS A 34 -7.92 25.30 -15.30
C LYS A 34 -6.47 25.76 -15.33
N LEU A 35 -5.51 24.86 -15.07
CA LEU A 35 -4.08 25.19 -14.91
C LEU A 35 -3.23 24.76 -16.11
N GLY A 36 -3.80 24.01 -17.05
CA GLY A 36 -3.14 23.55 -18.26
C GLY A 36 -2.25 22.31 -18.07
N GLY A 37 -1.90 21.68 -19.19
CA GLY A 37 -1.10 20.45 -19.21
C GLY A 37 0.33 20.62 -18.69
N SER A 38 0.91 21.82 -18.75
CA SER A 38 2.27 22.08 -18.25
C SER A 38 2.38 21.93 -16.73
N PHE A 39 1.39 22.40 -15.97
CA PHE A 39 1.35 22.19 -14.52
C PHE A 39 1.32 20.70 -14.20
N LEU A 40 0.55 19.95 -14.97
CA LEU A 40 0.34 18.52 -14.79
C LEU A 40 1.52 17.65 -15.19
N ALA A 41 2.31 18.08 -16.16
CA ALA A 41 3.56 17.41 -16.51
C ALA A 41 4.60 17.50 -15.38
N ILE A 42 4.58 18.60 -14.63
CA ILE A 42 5.60 18.94 -13.62
C ILE A 42 5.18 18.50 -12.20
N SER A 43 3.88 18.55 -11.88
CA SER A 43 3.37 18.30 -10.53
C SER A 43 3.78 16.94 -9.93
N PRO A 44 3.85 15.81 -10.67
CA PRO A 44 4.27 14.54 -10.11
C PRO A 44 5.74 14.50 -9.68
N PHE A 45 6.56 15.45 -10.15
CA PHE A 45 7.96 15.56 -9.74
C PHE A 45 8.14 16.55 -8.59
N VAL A 46 7.43 17.68 -8.63
CA VAL A 46 7.58 18.75 -7.65
C VAL A 46 6.89 18.39 -6.34
N LEU A 47 5.67 17.86 -6.38
CA LEU A 47 4.88 17.63 -5.16
C LEU A 47 5.51 16.59 -4.22
N PRO A 48 6.04 15.44 -4.67
CA PRO A 48 6.74 14.51 -3.78
C PRO A 48 7.97 15.15 -3.10
N VAL A 49 8.73 15.96 -3.84
CA VAL A 49 9.91 16.65 -3.31
C VAL A 49 9.51 17.65 -2.23
N LEU A 50 8.48 18.47 -2.49
CA LEU A 50 7.96 19.42 -1.51
C LEU A 50 7.43 18.72 -0.26
N LEU A 51 6.70 17.61 -0.43
CA LEU A 51 6.20 16.80 0.67
C LEU A 51 7.35 16.23 1.52
N LEU A 52 8.36 15.64 0.88
CA LEU A 52 9.54 15.13 1.57
C LEU A 52 10.28 16.24 2.31
N ALA A 53 10.46 17.41 1.69
CA ALA A 53 11.10 18.57 2.31
C ALA A 53 10.31 19.09 3.53
N ALA A 54 8.98 19.18 3.42
CA ALA A 54 8.10 19.58 4.52
C ALA A 54 8.18 18.59 5.70
N LEU A 55 8.13 17.29 5.41
CA LEU A 55 8.23 16.25 6.44
C LEU A 55 9.62 16.20 7.08
N PHE A 56 10.68 16.40 6.30
CA PHE A 56 12.04 16.49 6.82
C PHE A 56 12.23 17.70 7.73
N SER A 57 11.66 18.84 7.33
CA SER A 57 11.65 20.08 8.12
C SER A 57 10.87 19.91 9.43
N LEU A 58 9.69 19.28 9.37
CA LEU A 58 8.88 18.97 10.56
C LEU A 58 9.63 18.04 11.50
N ARG A 59 10.25 16.98 10.96
CA ARG A 59 11.11 16.08 11.72
C ARG A 59 12.23 16.84 12.42
N TYR A 60 12.94 17.72 11.71
CA TYR A 60 14.07 18.46 12.27
C TYR A 60 13.63 19.36 13.44
N ARG A 61 12.45 19.98 13.34
CA ARG A 61 11.87 20.78 14.43
C ARG A 61 11.51 19.95 15.67
N VAL A 62 11.16 18.68 15.49
CA VAL A 62 10.75 17.76 16.56
C VAL A 62 11.91 16.82 16.98
N ALA A 63 13.08 16.95 16.36
CA ALA A 63 14.18 15.99 16.43
C ALA A 63 14.84 15.85 17.80
N GLY A 64 14.63 16.81 18.73
CA GLY A 64 15.19 16.76 20.08
C GLY A 64 14.90 15.46 20.85
N ASN A 65 13.86 14.71 20.46
CA ASN A 65 13.44 13.45 21.07
C ASN A 65 13.57 12.21 20.17
N LEU A 66 14.07 12.32 18.93
CA LEU A 66 14.08 11.22 17.95
C LEU A 66 15.49 10.64 17.74
N SER A 67 15.57 9.34 17.43
CA SER A 67 16.83 8.68 17.09
C SER A 67 17.38 9.14 15.73
N SER A 68 18.69 9.00 15.55
CA SER A 68 19.43 9.45 14.37
C SER A 68 18.88 8.85 13.07
N ILE A 69 18.90 9.63 11.99
CA ILE A 69 18.41 9.20 10.67
C ILE A 69 19.23 8.00 10.18
N ARG A 70 18.54 6.92 9.81
CA ARG A 70 19.15 5.75 9.16
C ARG A 70 19.24 6.05 7.66
N ARG A 71 20.43 6.44 7.21
CA ARG A 71 20.64 6.91 5.83
C ARG A 71 20.33 5.85 4.77
N LEU A 72 20.72 4.60 5.01
CA LEU A 72 20.57 3.52 4.03
C LEU A 72 19.09 3.27 3.63
N PRO A 73 18.14 3.06 4.57
CA PRO A 73 16.73 2.95 4.21
C PRO A 73 16.20 4.19 3.47
N VAL A 74 16.62 5.40 3.86
CA VAL A 74 16.20 6.63 3.14
C VAL A 74 16.68 6.60 1.69
N ILE A 75 17.96 6.30 1.45
CA ILE A 75 18.53 6.25 0.10
C ILE A 75 17.82 5.19 -0.74
N LEU A 76 17.67 3.97 -0.22
CA LEU A 76 16.98 2.89 -0.92
C LEU A 76 15.53 3.26 -1.23
N GLY A 77 14.83 3.86 -0.27
CA GLY A 77 13.45 4.30 -0.45
C GLY A 77 13.30 5.38 -1.52
N LEU A 78 14.21 6.36 -1.54
CA LEU A 78 14.27 7.38 -2.60
C LEU A 78 14.56 6.75 -3.97
N CYS A 79 15.49 5.79 -4.06
CA CYS A 79 15.75 5.06 -5.29
C CYS A 79 14.51 4.31 -5.79
N CYS A 80 13.75 3.66 -4.90
CA CYS A 80 12.48 3.03 -5.26
C CYS A 80 11.47 4.05 -5.82
N CYS A 81 11.27 5.19 -5.14
CA CYS A 81 10.35 6.23 -5.60
C CYS A 81 10.77 6.83 -6.96
N LEU A 82 12.07 7.09 -7.16
CA LEU A 82 12.59 7.57 -8.44
C LEU A 82 12.42 6.53 -9.56
N GLY A 83 12.68 5.24 -9.26
CA GLY A 83 12.39 4.16 -10.18
C GLY A 83 10.90 4.08 -10.53
N ALA A 84 10.02 4.20 -9.53
CA ALA A 84 8.58 4.22 -9.74
C ALA A 84 8.10 5.39 -10.61
N LEU A 85 8.75 6.56 -10.56
CA LEU A 85 8.44 7.70 -11.45
C LEU A 85 8.82 7.44 -12.92
N ALA A 86 9.83 6.60 -13.14
CA ALA A 86 10.30 6.21 -14.47
C ALA A 86 9.47 5.08 -15.10
N VAL A 87 8.70 4.33 -14.29
CA VAL A 87 7.86 3.24 -14.80
C VAL A 87 6.66 3.77 -15.58
N PRO A 88 5.99 4.90 -15.21
CA PRO A 88 5.02 5.69 -15.97
C PRO A 88 5.06 5.61 -17.48
N ASP A 89 3.92 5.55 -18.18
CA ASP A 89 3.93 5.97 -19.59
C ASP A 89 4.36 7.45 -19.66
N PRO A 90 5.43 7.79 -20.41
CA PRO A 90 5.88 9.18 -20.50
C PRO A 90 4.83 10.11 -21.11
N GLU A 91 3.94 9.59 -21.95
CA GLU A 91 2.85 10.37 -22.58
C GLU A 91 1.71 10.63 -21.58
N ILE A 92 1.57 9.79 -20.56
CA ILE A 92 0.50 9.88 -19.56
C ILE A 92 1.09 10.28 -18.21
N ALA A 93 1.58 11.54 -18.15
CA ALA A 93 2.24 12.09 -16.96
C ALA A 93 1.39 11.98 -15.67
N VAL A 94 0.06 12.00 -15.78
CA VAL A 94 -0.86 11.83 -14.64
C VAL A 94 -0.58 10.57 -13.83
N LYS A 95 -0.21 9.45 -14.47
CA LYS A 95 0.01 8.17 -13.78
C LYS A 95 1.17 8.22 -12.79
N ARG A 96 2.08 9.19 -12.93
CA ARG A 96 3.17 9.40 -11.98
C ARG A 96 2.69 9.93 -10.62
N ILE A 97 1.48 10.48 -10.53
CA ILE A 97 0.93 11.00 -9.27
C ILE A 97 0.75 9.90 -8.21
N HIS A 98 0.59 8.65 -8.65
CA HIS A 98 0.51 7.48 -7.79
C HIS A 98 1.73 7.40 -6.87
N VAL A 99 2.92 7.77 -7.33
CA VAL A 99 4.12 7.75 -6.47
C VAL A 99 3.94 8.62 -5.22
N MET A 100 3.32 9.79 -5.35
CA MET A 100 3.02 10.67 -4.22
C MET A 100 1.94 10.06 -3.31
N GLU A 101 0.87 9.54 -3.91
CA GLU A 101 -0.28 8.96 -3.22
C GLU A 101 0.16 7.77 -2.34
N TYR A 102 0.98 6.87 -2.88
CA TYR A 102 1.49 5.70 -2.16
C TYR A 102 2.59 6.04 -1.16
N LEU A 103 3.35 7.11 -1.39
CA LEU A 103 4.26 7.66 -0.39
C LEU A 103 3.48 8.20 0.83
N LEU A 104 2.36 8.91 0.61
CA LEU A 104 1.47 9.37 1.69
C LEU A 104 0.71 8.23 2.37
N LEU A 105 0.14 7.31 1.59
CA LEU A 105 -0.61 6.17 2.11
C LEU A 105 0.29 5.28 2.97
N SER A 106 1.52 5.00 2.54
CA SER A 106 2.46 4.21 3.34
C SER A 106 2.82 4.88 4.68
N LEU A 107 2.84 6.22 4.74
CA LEU A 107 3.01 6.94 5.99
C LEU A 107 1.81 6.75 6.92
N TYR A 108 0.59 6.85 6.36
CA TYR A 108 -0.64 6.70 7.14
C TYR A 108 -0.88 5.27 7.62
N VAL A 109 -0.61 4.28 6.76
CA VAL A 109 -0.62 2.85 7.11
C VAL A 109 0.40 2.58 8.22
N ARG A 110 1.61 3.13 8.10
CA ARG A 110 2.64 3.02 9.14
C ARG A 110 2.16 3.62 10.46
N TYR A 111 1.54 4.81 10.43
CA TYR A 111 0.96 5.43 11.61
C TYR A 111 -0.10 4.52 12.27
N ALA A 112 -1.04 3.98 11.48
CA ALA A 112 -2.08 3.08 11.97
C ALA A 112 -1.51 1.82 12.65
N LEU A 113 -0.46 1.22 12.08
CA LEU A 113 0.17 0.03 12.66
C LEU A 113 1.07 0.34 13.88
N SER A 114 1.61 1.56 13.97
CA SER A 114 2.56 1.98 15.04
C SER A 114 1.98 1.94 16.46
N PHE A 115 0.66 1.87 16.58
CA PHE A 115 0.00 1.72 17.88
C PHE A 115 0.32 0.37 18.54
N ARG A 116 0.57 -0.68 17.74
CA ARG A 116 0.76 -2.07 18.21
C ARG A 116 2.06 -2.72 17.74
N ILE A 117 2.66 -2.22 16.66
CA ILE A 117 3.86 -2.79 16.05
C ILE A 117 4.97 -1.74 16.00
N GLY A 118 6.19 -2.14 16.32
CA GLY A 118 7.38 -1.28 16.27
C GLY A 118 8.46 -1.80 15.31
N GLY A 119 9.55 -1.04 15.20
CA GLY A 119 10.81 -1.49 14.61
C GLY A 119 10.72 -2.01 13.17
N LYS A 120 11.37 -3.14 12.90
CA LYS A 120 11.42 -3.79 11.56
C LYS A 120 10.08 -4.43 11.17
N HIS A 121 9.33 -4.95 12.13
CA HIS A 121 8.00 -5.49 11.88
C HIS A 121 7.06 -4.41 11.35
N LEU A 122 7.12 -3.21 11.94
CA LEU A 122 6.34 -2.07 11.47
C LEU A 122 6.67 -1.72 10.01
N LEU A 123 7.96 -1.71 9.64
CA LEU A 123 8.37 -1.53 8.24
C LEU A 123 7.72 -2.60 7.34
N VAL A 124 7.94 -3.88 7.63
CA VAL A 124 7.48 -4.99 6.78
C VAL A 124 5.97 -4.98 6.61
N PHE A 125 5.21 -4.94 7.70
CA PHE A 125 3.74 -4.97 7.61
C PHE A 125 3.17 -3.69 7.00
N SER A 126 3.78 -2.53 7.25
CA SER A 126 3.34 -1.29 6.59
C SER A 126 3.58 -1.33 5.08
N CYS A 127 4.72 -1.87 4.62
CA CYS A 127 4.98 -2.06 3.19
C CYS A 127 3.99 -3.07 2.59
N MET A 128 3.84 -4.26 3.17
CA MET A 128 2.92 -5.28 2.67
C MET A 128 1.48 -4.76 2.57
N LEU A 129 0.98 -4.13 3.62
CA LEU A 129 -0.39 -3.60 3.65
C LEU A 129 -0.58 -2.45 2.66
N SER A 130 0.42 -1.58 2.49
CA SER A 130 0.38 -0.51 1.48
C SER A 130 0.42 -1.06 0.05
N CYS A 131 1.20 -2.11 -0.21
CA CYS A 131 1.18 -2.81 -1.50
C CYS A 131 -0.19 -3.45 -1.79
N LEU A 132 -0.83 -4.04 -0.79
CA LEU A 132 -2.20 -4.56 -0.94
C LEU A 132 -3.18 -3.45 -1.29
N TYR A 133 -3.09 -2.29 -0.65
CA TYR A 133 -3.88 -1.14 -1.07
C TYR A 133 -3.56 -0.69 -2.51
N GLY A 134 -2.31 -0.86 -2.95
CA GLY A 134 -1.89 -0.70 -4.34
C GLY A 134 -2.62 -1.61 -5.32
N VAL A 135 -2.83 -2.87 -4.94
CA VAL A 135 -3.65 -3.82 -5.70
C VAL A 135 -5.11 -3.43 -5.65
N HIS A 136 -5.61 -3.02 -4.48
CA HIS A 136 -6.99 -2.61 -4.28
C HIS A 136 -7.39 -1.42 -5.18
N ASP A 137 -6.52 -0.41 -5.28
CA ASP A 137 -6.70 0.74 -6.17
C ASP A 137 -6.88 0.32 -7.62
N GLU A 138 -6.00 -0.53 -8.14
CA GLU A 138 -6.12 -1.01 -9.52
C GLU A 138 -7.38 -1.83 -9.74
N LEU A 139 -7.77 -2.65 -8.76
CA LEU A 139 -9.05 -3.38 -8.83
C LEU A 139 -10.25 -2.43 -8.83
N LEU A 140 -10.22 -1.35 -8.02
CA LEU A 140 -11.25 -0.31 -8.04
C LEU A 140 -11.26 0.45 -9.37
N GLN A 141 -10.10 0.74 -9.94
CA GLN A 141 -10.00 1.34 -11.27
C GLN A 141 -10.55 0.42 -12.35
N GLY A 142 -10.35 -0.90 -12.22
CA GLY A 142 -10.92 -1.89 -13.12
C GLY A 142 -12.45 -1.90 -13.11
N ILE A 143 -13.11 -1.61 -12.00
CA ILE A 143 -14.59 -1.49 -11.97
C ILE A 143 -15.09 -0.06 -12.25
N HIS A 144 -14.19 0.91 -12.44
CA HIS A 144 -14.56 2.30 -12.66
C HIS A 144 -14.64 2.62 -14.16
N PRO A 145 -15.76 3.15 -14.68
CA PRO A 145 -16.01 3.23 -16.13
C PRO A 145 -15.08 4.18 -16.90
N ALA A 146 -14.46 5.14 -16.20
CA ALA A 146 -13.49 6.07 -16.82
C ALA A 146 -12.02 5.64 -16.65
N ARG A 147 -11.76 4.44 -16.11
CA ARG A 147 -10.42 3.94 -15.79
C ARG A 147 -10.27 2.50 -16.28
N THR A 148 -9.04 1.99 -16.21
CA THR A 148 -8.71 0.63 -16.65
C THR A 148 -7.73 0.03 -15.66
N TYR A 149 -7.95 -1.23 -15.30
CA TYR A 149 -7.06 -2.03 -14.47
C TYR A 149 -5.66 -2.14 -15.09
N GLY A 150 -4.57 -1.79 -14.41
CA GLY A 150 -3.22 -1.82 -14.99
C GLY A 150 -2.18 -2.55 -14.14
N LEU A 151 -1.57 -3.63 -14.65
CA LEU A 151 -0.44 -4.30 -13.94
C LEU A 151 0.78 -3.38 -13.78
N ARG A 152 1.03 -2.51 -14.75
CA ARG A 152 2.10 -1.50 -14.68
C ARG A 152 1.83 -0.51 -13.55
N ASP A 153 0.59 -0.05 -13.42
CA ASP A 153 0.19 0.92 -12.40
C ASP A 153 0.20 0.24 -11.01
N MET A 154 -0.21 -1.02 -10.92
CA MET A 154 -0.04 -1.87 -9.73
C MET A 154 1.42 -1.96 -9.27
N LEU A 155 2.35 -2.16 -10.21
CA LEU A 155 3.79 -2.19 -9.93
C LEU A 155 4.27 -0.83 -9.39
N VAL A 156 3.86 0.27 -10.01
CA VAL A 156 4.18 1.63 -9.55
C VAL A 156 3.71 1.85 -8.12
N ASN A 157 2.46 1.49 -7.84
CA ASN A 157 1.84 1.59 -6.51
C ASN A 157 2.65 0.80 -5.48
N GLY A 158 3.01 -0.45 -5.79
CA GLY A 158 3.81 -1.31 -4.93
C GLY A 158 5.22 -0.79 -4.68
N VAL A 159 5.94 -0.37 -5.73
CA VAL A 159 7.31 0.15 -5.59
C VAL A 159 7.31 1.48 -4.83
N ALA A 160 6.35 2.36 -5.08
CA ALA A 160 6.19 3.61 -4.35
C ALA A 160 5.82 3.38 -2.88
N ALA A 161 4.95 2.42 -2.58
CA ALA A 161 4.59 2.03 -1.22
C ALA A 161 5.81 1.51 -0.43
N VAL A 162 6.63 0.64 -1.03
CA VAL A 162 7.89 0.16 -0.44
C VAL A 162 8.88 1.31 -0.27
N GLY A 163 9.00 2.16 -1.29
CA GLY A 163 9.88 3.34 -1.25
C GLY A 163 9.53 4.29 -0.11
N GLY A 164 8.26 4.68 0.00
CA GLY A 164 7.74 5.46 1.11
C GLY A 164 8.00 4.80 2.46
N GLY A 165 7.63 3.52 2.62
CA GLY A 165 7.87 2.75 3.84
C GLY A 165 9.34 2.76 4.31
N LEU A 166 10.28 2.60 3.38
CA LEU A 166 11.72 2.68 3.63
C LEU A 166 12.18 4.08 4.05
N VAL A 167 11.70 5.13 3.38
CA VAL A 167 11.96 6.52 3.77
C VAL A 167 11.44 6.78 5.18
N TRP A 168 10.20 6.40 5.49
CA TRP A 168 9.59 6.62 6.81
C TRP A 168 10.28 5.85 7.93
N HIS A 169 10.72 4.63 7.65
CA HIS A 169 11.53 3.86 8.57
C HIS A 169 12.92 4.49 8.78
N GLY A 170 13.57 4.96 7.71
CA GLY A 170 14.88 5.61 7.82
C GLY A 170 14.83 6.95 8.57
N LEU A 171 13.71 7.66 8.42
CA LEU A 171 13.37 8.84 9.20
C LEU A 171 12.80 8.48 10.58
N ASN A 172 12.87 7.23 11.07
CA ASN A 172 12.35 6.80 12.38
C ASN A 172 10.95 7.37 12.74
N LEU A 173 10.10 7.61 11.75
CA LEU A 173 8.78 8.16 11.99
C LEU A 173 7.92 7.08 12.65
N PHE A 174 7.27 7.46 13.75
CA PHE A 174 6.44 6.57 14.58
C PHE A 174 7.18 5.35 15.18
N CYS A 175 8.51 5.36 15.21
CA CYS A 175 9.30 4.40 15.98
C CYS A 175 9.37 4.82 17.45
N ARG A 176 9.20 3.88 18.39
CA ARG A 176 9.47 4.15 19.81
C ARG A 176 10.96 3.91 20.09
N ARG A 177 11.55 4.69 20.99
CA ARG A 177 12.98 4.61 21.34
C ARG A 177 13.41 3.23 21.86
N THR A 178 12.48 2.46 22.40
CA THR A 178 12.67 1.07 22.85
C THR A 178 12.75 0.06 21.70
N ASP A 179 12.17 0.39 20.54
CA ASP A 179 12.12 -0.51 19.37
C ASP A 179 13.47 -0.64 18.66
N ASP A 180 14.43 0.24 18.98
CA ASP A 180 15.78 0.24 18.41
C ASP A 180 16.69 -0.84 19.05
N ARG A 181 16.33 -1.40 20.22
CA ARG A 181 17.20 -2.32 20.97
C ARG A 181 16.97 -3.80 20.71
N GLU A 182 15.76 -4.24 20.40
CA GLU A 182 15.47 -5.66 20.16
C GLU A 182 14.35 -5.83 19.13
N THR A 183 14.61 -6.65 18.12
CA THR A 183 13.70 -7.34 17.16
C THR A 183 14.31 -7.34 15.75
N GLY A 184 15.36 -8.15 15.58
CA GLY A 184 15.61 -8.72 14.26
C GLY A 184 14.45 -9.64 13.85
N PHE A 185 14.48 -10.16 12.63
CA PHE A 185 13.57 -11.24 12.22
C PHE A 185 13.79 -12.55 13.02
N ALA A 186 14.85 -12.60 13.84
CA ALA A 186 15.10 -13.67 14.79
C ALA A 186 13.91 -13.79 15.77
N GLY A 187 13.16 -14.87 15.66
CA GLY A 187 11.95 -15.13 16.46
C GLY A 187 10.64 -15.17 15.66
N TRP A 188 10.67 -14.90 14.35
CA TRP A 188 9.48 -15.12 13.51
C TRP A 188 9.19 -16.62 13.40
N PRO A 189 7.96 -17.06 13.70
CA PRO A 189 7.56 -18.45 13.48
C PRO A 189 7.65 -18.76 11.98
N TRP A 190 8.32 -19.84 11.61
CA TRP A 190 8.48 -20.23 10.20
C TRP A 190 7.13 -20.42 9.50
N SER A 191 6.11 -20.88 10.23
CA SER A 191 4.74 -21.00 9.73
C SER A 191 4.15 -19.66 9.28
N GLN A 192 4.39 -18.57 10.03
CA GLN A 192 3.92 -17.24 9.65
C GLN A 192 4.69 -16.68 8.45
N ILE A 193 6.00 -16.94 8.37
CA ILE A 193 6.81 -16.56 7.21
C ILE A 193 6.27 -17.25 5.96
N LEU A 194 6.11 -18.57 6.00
CA LEU A 194 5.57 -19.34 4.87
C LEU A 194 4.15 -18.87 4.50
N TYR A 195 3.31 -18.59 5.48
CA TYR A 195 1.98 -18.06 5.25
C TYR A 195 2.01 -16.70 4.52
N LEU A 196 2.84 -15.76 4.99
CA LEU A 196 2.96 -14.43 4.38
C LEU A 196 3.57 -14.49 2.98
N LEU A 197 4.54 -15.38 2.75
CA LEU A 197 5.10 -15.64 1.41
C LEU A 197 4.03 -16.25 0.49
N GLY A 198 3.25 -17.21 0.98
CA GLY A 198 2.13 -17.79 0.26
C GLY A 198 1.08 -16.75 -0.11
N LEU A 199 0.74 -15.86 0.82
CA LEU A 199 -0.18 -14.75 0.57
C LEU A 199 0.39 -13.75 -0.45
N ALA A 200 1.68 -13.42 -0.33
CA ALA A 200 2.38 -12.54 -1.27
C ALA A 200 2.49 -13.15 -2.69
N ALA A 201 2.46 -14.48 -2.83
CA ALA A 201 2.39 -15.16 -4.12
C ALA A 201 0.94 -15.29 -4.64
N ALA A 202 -0.03 -15.51 -3.75
CA ALA A 202 -1.44 -15.65 -4.10
C ALA A 202 -2.02 -14.36 -4.69
N VAL A 203 -1.61 -13.19 -4.20
CA VAL A 203 -2.10 -11.90 -4.68
C VAL A 203 -1.72 -11.63 -6.14
N PRO A 204 -0.45 -11.77 -6.58
CA PRO A 204 -0.09 -11.73 -8.00
C PRO A 204 -0.74 -12.84 -8.82
N ALA A 205 -0.84 -14.07 -8.29
CA ALA A 205 -1.52 -15.17 -8.98
C ALA A 205 -3.00 -14.86 -9.28
N MET A 206 -3.64 -14.06 -8.42
CA MET A 206 -4.97 -13.49 -8.65
C MET A 206 -4.93 -12.33 -9.63
N ALA A 207 -4.06 -11.34 -9.40
CA ALA A 207 -4.06 -10.08 -10.13
C ALA A 207 -3.64 -10.25 -11.61
N VAL A 208 -2.63 -11.06 -11.90
CA VAL A 208 -2.05 -11.16 -13.25
C VAL A 208 -3.07 -11.66 -14.27
N PRO A 209 -3.81 -12.77 -14.05
CA PRO A 209 -4.80 -13.24 -15.03
C PRO A 209 -5.90 -12.23 -15.38
N LEU A 210 -6.25 -11.31 -14.47
CA LEU A 210 -7.33 -10.35 -14.70
C LEU A 210 -7.04 -9.40 -15.88
N ILE A 211 -5.78 -9.27 -16.30
CA ILE A 211 -5.40 -8.50 -17.49
C ILE A 211 -6.03 -9.04 -18.77
N VAL A 212 -6.16 -10.37 -18.89
CA VAL A 212 -6.67 -11.07 -20.08
C VAL A 212 -8.20 -11.07 -20.07
N HIS A 213 -8.81 -11.01 -18.88
CA HIS A 213 -10.25 -11.02 -18.67
C HIS A 213 -10.83 -9.61 -18.44
N ARG A 214 -10.13 -8.57 -18.93
CA ARG A 214 -10.74 -7.24 -19.06
C ARG A 214 -11.92 -7.34 -20.03
N HIS A 215 -13.01 -6.68 -19.69
CA HIS A 215 -14.27 -6.69 -20.42
C HIS A 215 -14.98 -8.06 -20.47
N ASP A 216 -14.57 -8.99 -19.61
CA ASP A 216 -15.18 -10.31 -19.46
C ASP A 216 -15.50 -10.59 -17.98
N VAL A 217 -16.14 -11.73 -17.71
CA VAL A 217 -16.33 -12.24 -16.35
C VAL A 217 -14.99 -12.58 -15.72
N LEU A 218 -14.82 -12.23 -14.43
CA LEU A 218 -13.60 -12.56 -13.71
C LEU A 218 -13.56 -14.07 -13.43
N PRO A 219 -12.52 -14.79 -13.87
CA PRO A 219 -12.48 -16.23 -13.70
C PRO A 219 -12.28 -16.61 -12.23
N ALA A 220 -13.18 -17.43 -11.68
CA ALA A 220 -13.11 -17.87 -10.29
C ALA A 220 -11.77 -18.56 -9.93
N TRP A 221 -11.15 -19.24 -10.90
CA TRP A 221 -9.88 -19.94 -10.68
C TRP A 221 -8.73 -19.00 -10.28
N SER A 222 -8.74 -17.74 -10.74
CA SER A 222 -7.72 -16.75 -10.38
C SER A 222 -7.75 -16.40 -8.89
N PHE A 223 -8.90 -16.55 -8.23
CA PHE A 223 -9.08 -16.26 -6.81
C PHE A 223 -8.83 -17.47 -5.90
N LEU A 224 -8.66 -18.68 -6.45
CA LEU A 224 -8.44 -19.91 -5.68
C LEU A 224 -7.19 -19.86 -4.78
N PRO A 225 -6.02 -19.34 -5.22
CA PRO A 225 -4.85 -19.24 -4.35
C PRO A 225 -5.12 -18.39 -3.10
N LEU A 226 -5.86 -17.30 -3.26
CA LEU A 226 -6.21 -16.40 -2.16
C LEU A 226 -7.27 -17.03 -1.23
N ALA A 227 -8.26 -17.73 -1.79
CA ALA A 227 -9.23 -18.49 -1.00
C ALA A 227 -8.55 -19.63 -0.20
N ALA A 228 -7.58 -20.32 -0.79
CA ALA A 228 -6.78 -21.33 -0.09
C ALA A 228 -5.98 -20.71 1.08
N ALA A 229 -5.35 -19.53 0.86
CA ALA A 229 -4.68 -18.80 1.92
C ALA A 229 -5.64 -18.38 3.05
N MET A 230 -6.90 -18.05 2.73
CA MET A 230 -7.94 -17.77 3.72
C MET A 230 -8.29 -19.01 4.56
N VAL A 231 -8.42 -20.19 3.94
CA VAL A 231 -8.64 -21.44 4.68
C VAL A 231 -7.47 -21.74 5.62
N VAL A 232 -6.22 -21.63 5.13
CA VAL A 232 -5.01 -21.81 5.96
C VAL A 232 -5.01 -20.83 7.14
N TRP A 233 -5.36 -19.56 6.91
CA TRP A 233 -5.48 -18.56 7.97
C TRP A 233 -6.49 -18.95 9.04
N VAL A 234 -7.70 -19.32 8.64
CA VAL A 234 -8.78 -19.70 9.58
C VAL A 234 -8.40 -20.93 10.39
N CYS A 235 -7.82 -21.96 9.75
CA CYS A 235 -7.49 -23.21 10.41
C CYS A 235 -6.28 -23.11 11.36
N TYR A 236 -5.26 -22.30 11.01
CA TYR A 236 -3.98 -22.34 11.72
C TYR A 236 -3.62 -21.04 12.47
N PHE A 237 -4.16 -19.89 12.07
CA PHE A 237 -3.70 -18.60 12.56
C PHE A 237 -4.79 -17.73 13.20
N ALA A 238 -6.08 -18.04 13.02
CA ALA A 238 -7.17 -17.28 13.62
C ALA A 238 -7.08 -17.20 15.16
N GLY A 239 -6.58 -18.27 15.80
CA GLY A 239 -6.36 -18.35 17.24
C GLY A 239 -5.02 -17.81 17.74
N ASP A 240 -4.16 -17.32 16.84
CA ASP A 240 -2.81 -16.87 17.21
C ASP A 240 -2.86 -15.71 18.23
N ARG A 241 -1.92 -15.74 19.18
CA ARG A 241 -1.74 -14.73 20.22
C ARG A 241 -0.37 -14.04 20.13
N SER A 242 0.40 -14.34 19.09
CA SER A 242 1.69 -13.70 18.84
C SER A 242 1.55 -12.17 18.68
N THR A 243 2.60 -11.44 19.01
CA THR A 243 2.65 -9.98 18.80
C THR A 243 2.60 -9.61 17.31
N LEU A 244 3.07 -10.52 16.43
CA LEU A 244 3.02 -10.38 14.97
C LEU A 244 1.59 -10.38 14.43
N ARG A 245 0.63 -10.97 15.15
CA ARG A 245 -0.79 -10.95 14.78
C ARG A 245 -1.30 -9.56 14.44
N HIS A 246 -0.83 -8.51 15.12
CA HIS A 246 -1.25 -7.15 14.85
C HIS A 246 -0.88 -6.64 13.45
N GLY A 247 0.12 -7.25 12.80
CA GLY A 247 0.49 -6.98 11.42
C GLY A 247 -0.10 -8.00 10.45
N VAL A 248 -0.10 -9.28 10.83
CA VAL A 248 -0.63 -10.34 9.96
C VAL A 248 -2.13 -10.18 9.75
N VAL A 249 -2.93 -9.92 10.80
CA VAL A 249 -4.39 -9.78 10.67
C VAL A 249 -4.79 -8.71 9.65
N PRO A 250 -4.31 -7.44 9.72
CA PRO A 250 -4.69 -6.44 8.72
C PRO A 250 -4.29 -6.82 7.30
N VAL A 251 -3.10 -7.39 7.10
CA VAL A 251 -2.61 -7.85 5.79
C VAL A 251 -3.52 -8.95 5.24
N SER A 252 -3.81 -9.96 6.04
CA SER A 252 -4.70 -11.07 5.67
C SER A 252 -6.10 -10.58 5.35
N VAL A 253 -6.69 -9.75 6.22
CA VAL A 253 -8.06 -9.23 6.04
C VAL A 253 -8.17 -8.44 4.75
N VAL A 254 -7.26 -7.49 4.50
CA VAL A 254 -7.31 -6.69 3.25
C VAL A 254 -7.12 -7.57 2.02
N ALA A 255 -6.19 -8.54 2.07
CA ALA A 255 -6.02 -9.48 0.97
C ALA A 255 -7.31 -10.28 0.72
N PHE A 256 -7.96 -10.81 1.76
CA PHE A 256 -9.19 -11.60 1.61
C PHE A 256 -10.39 -10.78 1.14
N LEU A 257 -10.43 -9.48 1.41
CA LEU A 257 -11.46 -8.60 0.83
C LEU A 257 -11.40 -8.59 -0.70
N PHE A 258 -10.29 -8.99 -1.34
CA PHE A 258 -10.25 -9.12 -2.80
C PHE A 258 -11.15 -10.24 -3.33
N LEU A 259 -11.51 -11.22 -2.50
CA LEU A 259 -12.49 -12.26 -2.87
C LEU A 259 -13.89 -11.71 -3.10
N LEU A 260 -14.16 -10.45 -2.71
CA LEU A 260 -15.43 -9.78 -3.00
C LEU A 260 -15.52 -9.26 -4.43
N TYR A 261 -14.40 -9.03 -5.13
CA TYR A 261 -14.41 -8.53 -6.51
C TYR A 261 -15.11 -9.45 -7.51
N PRO A 262 -14.84 -10.77 -7.58
CA PRO A 262 -15.55 -11.64 -8.52
C PRO A 262 -17.04 -11.74 -8.17
N LEU A 263 -17.41 -11.63 -6.89
CA LEU A 263 -18.82 -11.58 -6.48
C LEU A 263 -19.51 -10.29 -6.95
N ALA A 264 -18.83 -9.16 -6.81
CA ALA A 264 -19.35 -7.87 -7.28
C ALA A 264 -19.41 -7.82 -8.81
N VAL A 265 -18.33 -8.13 -9.51
CA VAL A 265 -18.25 -8.07 -10.98
C VAL A 265 -19.18 -9.09 -11.63
N ASN A 266 -19.06 -10.37 -11.28
CA ASN A 266 -19.85 -11.42 -11.95
C ASN A 266 -21.29 -11.45 -11.43
N GLY A 267 -21.49 -11.27 -10.12
CA GLY A 267 -22.80 -11.37 -9.49
C GLY A 267 -23.69 -10.16 -9.71
N LEU A 268 -23.12 -8.95 -9.68
CA LEU A 268 -23.86 -7.70 -9.93
C LEU A 268 -23.73 -7.22 -11.38
N GLN A 269 -23.05 -7.98 -12.24
CA GLN A 269 -22.82 -7.65 -13.66
C GLN A 269 -22.17 -6.27 -13.86
N ILE A 270 -21.26 -5.90 -12.96
CA ILE A 270 -20.47 -4.67 -13.08
C ILE A 270 -19.38 -4.91 -14.11
N ALA A 271 -19.25 -4.03 -15.11
CA ALA A 271 -18.20 -4.15 -16.10
C ALA A 271 -16.79 -3.99 -15.47
N PHE A 272 -15.85 -4.81 -15.92
CA PHE A 272 -14.44 -4.71 -15.56
C PHE A 272 -13.64 -4.24 -16.78
N TYR A 273 -12.80 -3.22 -16.63
CA TYR A 273 -12.11 -2.49 -17.69
C TYR A 273 -10.59 -2.57 -17.57
#